data_AF-A0A350P273-F1
#
_entry.id   AF-A0A350P273-F1
#
_cell.length_a   1.000
_cell.length_b   1.000
_cell.length_c   1.000
_cell.angle_alpha   90.00
_cell.angle_beta   90.00
_cell.angle_gamma   90.00
#
_symmetry.space_group_name_H-M   'P 1'
#
loop_
_entity.id
_entity.type
_entity.pdbx_description
1 polymer ?
#
loop_
_entity_poly.entity_id
_entity_poly.type
_entity_poly.pdbx_seq_one_letter_code
_entity_poly.pdbx_strand_id
1 'polypeptide(L)'
;KLLDALNIHYKLCDPPLEAQGDSREFYKLQDILTCDVISLHVPFVKSGPFATGHLIDADALAQMSSSQLFINACRGEVVDEAALIARLSQENPPIVALDVFANEPNINRGLLALCWQVTPHIAGHSVEGKVRGTQIIYEQICAIAGKPVQKKLNDVLEVLAPTRVALTNKDADSLTTEDLTALFLSVYDVKIDDATMRDALSPLSTLSNDTRGATDDPAPALASQFSTLRKQYRVRRECSAYTLILPEGTSNGIKQQLMALGFAIHQ
;
A
#
# COMPACT_ATOMS: atom_id res chain seq x y z
N LYS A 1 11.11 10.56 0.57
CA LYS A 1 10.33 11.73 1.07
C LYS A 1 9.63 11.43 2.38
N LEU A 2 8.61 10.56 2.42
CA LEU A 2 7.93 10.25 3.70
C LEU A 2 8.87 9.55 4.69
N LEU A 3 9.71 8.62 4.23
CA LEU A 3 10.71 7.97 5.07
C LEU A 3 11.74 8.98 5.64
N ASP A 4 12.11 10.01 4.87
CA ASP A 4 12.96 11.10 5.37
C ASP A 4 12.27 11.85 6.51
N ALA A 5 10.97 12.18 6.36
CA ALA A 5 10.19 12.84 7.41
C ALA A 5 10.03 11.98 8.68
N LEU A 6 10.14 10.66 8.55
CA LEU A 6 10.11 9.71 9.66
C LEU A 6 11.51 9.39 10.21
N ASN A 7 12.57 9.97 9.65
CA ASN A 7 13.97 9.62 9.93
C ASN A 7 14.25 8.12 9.78
N ILE A 8 13.63 7.46 8.81
CA ILE A 8 13.85 6.05 8.48
C ILE A 8 14.92 5.98 7.39
N HIS A 9 15.98 5.22 7.65
CA HIS A 9 17.00 4.93 6.65
C HIS A 9 16.45 4.00 5.56
N TYR A 10 16.79 4.27 4.30
CA TYR A 10 16.35 3.45 3.17
C TYR A 10 17.45 3.34 2.11
N LYS A 11 17.33 2.29 1.30
CA LYS A 11 18.09 2.09 0.07
C LYS A 11 17.12 2.11 -1.11
N LEU A 12 17.56 2.65 -2.25
CA LEU A 12 16.78 2.67 -3.49
C LEU A 12 17.39 1.69 -4.50
N CYS A 13 16.56 0.94 -5.21
CA CYS A 13 16.98 0.12 -6.34
C CYS A 13 16.07 0.43 -7.53
N ASP A 14 16.61 1.13 -8.52
CA ASP A 14 15.91 1.48 -9.76
C ASP A 14 16.92 1.52 -10.93
N PRO A 15 17.33 0.35 -11.45
CA PRO A 15 18.32 0.27 -12.52
C PRO A 15 17.95 1.08 -13.79
N PRO A 16 16.67 1.14 -14.24
CA PRO A 16 16.28 2.01 -15.34
C PRO A 16 16.60 3.49 -15.09
N LEU A 17 16.36 3.99 -13.87
CA LEU A 17 16.53 5.39 -13.53
C LEU A 17 18.00 5.75 -13.27
N GLU A 18 18.74 4.83 -12.65
CA GLU A 18 20.21 4.92 -12.54
C GLU A 18 20.86 5.01 -13.92
N ALA A 19 20.45 4.17 -14.87
CA ALA A 19 20.95 4.20 -16.25
C ALA A 19 20.62 5.51 -17.00
N GLN A 20 19.60 6.25 -16.55
CA GLN A 20 19.24 7.57 -17.10
C GLN A 20 20.06 8.72 -16.47
N GLY A 21 20.94 8.43 -15.51
CA GLY A 21 21.81 9.43 -14.88
C GLY A 21 21.14 10.20 -13.74
N ASP A 22 20.14 9.62 -13.08
CA ASP A 22 19.56 10.21 -11.87
C ASP A 22 20.62 10.33 -10.76
N SER A 23 20.61 11.45 -10.04
CA SER A 23 21.67 11.80 -9.09
C SER A 23 21.54 11.15 -7.71
N ARG A 24 20.46 10.41 -7.47
CA ARG A 24 20.27 9.70 -6.19
C ARG A 24 21.22 8.49 -6.10
N GLU A 25 21.43 8.03 -4.87
CA GLU A 25 22.19 6.80 -4.64
C GLU A 25 21.29 5.58 -4.88
N PHE A 26 21.74 4.68 -5.74
CA PHE A 26 21.07 3.42 -6.06
C PHE A 26 21.91 2.23 -5.65
N TYR A 27 21.23 1.14 -5.31
CA TYR A 27 21.78 -0.10 -4.83
C TYR A 27 21.28 -1.25 -5.70
N LYS A 28 21.98 -2.39 -5.65
CA LYS A 28 21.54 -3.60 -6.36
C LYS A 28 20.44 -4.29 -5.57
N LEU A 29 19.64 -5.11 -6.23
CA LEU A 29 18.59 -5.91 -5.58
C LEU A 29 19.13 -6.69 -4.37
N GLN A 30 20.32 -7.29 -4.48
CA GLN A 30 20.92 -8.05 -3.38
C GLN A 30 21.17 -7.20 -2.13
N ASP A 31 21.50 -5.91 -2.28
CA ASP A 31 21.68 -5.00 -1.15
C ASP A 31 20.34 -4.60 -0.50
N ILE A 32 19.25 -4.65 -1.27
CA ILE A 32 17.88 -4.41 -0.79
C ILE A 32 17.37 -5.63 -0.02
N LEU A 33 17.70 -6.84 -0.46
CA LEU A 33 17.29 -8.08 0.22
C LEU A 33 17.87 -8.20 1.63
N THR A 34 18.90 -7.44 1.98
CA THR A 34 19.44 -7.37 3.35
C THR A 34 18.72 -6.35 4.25
N CYS A 35 17.75 -5.58 3.75
CA CYS A 35 17.03 -4.58 4.53
C CYS A 35 16.01 -5.22 5.47
N ASP A 36 15.73 -4.58 6.61
CA ASP A 36 14.71 -5.05 7.56
C ASP A 36 13.29 -5.02 6.96
N VAL A 37 13.05 -4.08 6.04
CA VAL A 37 11.81 -3.93 5.30
C VAL A 37 12.11 -3.82 3.81
N ILE A 38 11.49 -4.67 3.01
CA ILE A 38 11.57 -4.68 1.55
C ILE A 38 10.17 -4.36 1.00
N SER A 39 10.05 -3.32 0.18
CA SER A 39 8.78 -2.92 -0.45
C SER A 39 8.95 -2.74 -1.95
N LEU A 40 8.07 -3.37 -2.74
CA LEU A 40 8.12 -3.35 -4.20
C LEU A 40 7.22 -2.28 -4.81
N HIS A 41 7.78 -1.50 -5.74
CA HIS A 41 7.08 -0.42 -6.46
C HIS A 41 7.45 -0.39 -7.95
N VAL A 42 7.56 -1.56 -8.57
CA VAL A 42 7.93 -1.70 -9.99
C VAL A 42 6.71 -2.02 -10.87
N PRO A 43 6.72 -1.64 -12.17
CA PRO A 43 5.75 -2.18 -13.12
C PRO A 43 5.99 -3.68 -13.33
N PHE A 44 5.02 -4.39 -13.91
CA PHE A 44 5.25 -5.74 -14.43
C PHE A 44 5.76 -5.67 -15.86
N VAL A 45 6.98 -6.16 -16.08
CA VAL A 45 7.68 -6.16 -17.36
C VAL A 45 8.19 -7.57 -17.63
N LYS A 46 7.70 -8.19 -18.71
CA LYS A 46 7.96 -9.61 -19.04
C LYS A 46 9.37 -9.87 -19.58
N SER A 47 9.96 -8.91 -20.28
CA SER A 47 11.22 -9.10 -21.00
C SER A 47 12.00 -7.81 -21.13
N GLY A 48 13.28 -7.93 -21.50
CA GLY A 48 14.20 -6.81 -21.61
C GLY A 48 15.18 -6.74 -20.42
N PRO A 49 16.11 -5.77 -20.45
CA PRO A 49 17.21 -5.69 -19.48
C PRO A 49 16.76 -5.40 -18.05
N PHE A 50 15.54 -4.89 -17.88
CA PHE A 50 14.94 -4.55 -16.60
C PHE A 50 13.60 -5.28 -16.41
N ALA A 51 13.53 -6.53 -16.87
CA ALA A 51 12.37 -7.38 -16.64
C ALA A 51 12.13 -7.56 -15.13
N THR A 52 10.87 -7.52 -14.74
CA THR A 52 10.44 -7.60 -13.33
C THR A 52 9.53 -8.78 -13.07
N GLY A 53 9.18 -9.56 -14.11
CA GLY A 53 8.45 -10.81 -13.92
C GLY A 53 9.28 -11.80 -13.10
N HIS A 54 8.72 -12.23 -11.96
CA HIS A 54 9.42 -13.02 -10.94
C HIS A 54 10.75 -12.38 -10.51
N LEU A 55 10.81 -11.04 -10.41
CA LEU A 55 11.94 -10.32 -9.83
C LEU A 55 12.32 -10.86 -8.44
N ILE A 56 11.29 -11.20 -7.66
CA ILE A 56 11.44 -11.90 -6.39
C ILE A 56 11.10 -13.38 -6.64
N ASP A 57 12.13 -14.14 -6.95
CA ASP A 57 12.09 -15.59 -7.19
C ASP A 57 12.42 -16.38 -5.91
N ALA A 58 12.56 -17.70 -6.05
CA ALA A 58 12.91 -18.59 -4.94
C ALA A 58 14.24 -18.24 -4.27
N ASP A 59 15.25 -17.82 -5.03
CA ASP A 59 16.58 -17.49 -4.51
C ASP A 59 16.54 -16.17 -3.73
N ALA A 60 15.79 -15.18 -4.21
CA ALA A 60 15.56 -13.93 -3.47
C ALA A 60 14.79 -14.18 -2.17
N LEU A 61 13.76 -15.01 -2.20
CA LEU A 61 12.94 -15.36 -1.04
C LEU A 61 13.71 -16.19 0.01
N ALA A 62 14.62 -17.07 -0.43
CA ALA A 62 15.45 -17.87 0.45
C ALA A 62 16.42 -17.03 1.30
N GLN A 63 16.79 -15.83 0.83
CA GLN A 63 17.63 -14.90 1.58
C GLN A 63 16.89 -14.16 2.69
N MET A 64 15.55 -14.14 2.65
CA MET A 64 14.76 -13.43 3.64
C MET A 64 14.60 -14.27 4.93
N SER A 65 14.59 -13.62 6.09
CA SER A 65 14.44 -14.25 7.41
C SER A 65 13.19 -13.76 8.14
N SER A 66 12.85 -14.39 9.27
CA SER A 66 11.67 -14.06 10.09
C SER A 66 11.69 -12.69 10.77
N SER A 67 12.83 -12.00 10.78
CA SER A 67 12.91 -10.61 11.25
C SER A 67 12.60 -9.57 10.16
N GLN A 68 12.43 -10.00 8.91
CA GLN A 68 12.21 -9.09 7.78
C GLN A 68 10.73 -8.99 7.41
N LEU A 69 10.32 -7.80 6.98
CA LEU A 69 9.00 -7.52 6.42
C LEU A 69 9.12 -7.36 4.90
N PHE A 70 8.39 -8.17 4.15
CA PHE A 70 8.27 -8.09 2.71
C PHE A 70 6.88 -7.59 2.30
N ILE A 71 6.84 -6.53 1.49
CA ILE A 71 5.62 -5.85 1.06
C ILE A 71 5.55 -5.84 -0.46
N ASN A 72 4.47 -6.38 -1.02
CA ASN A 72 4.15 -6.22 -2.44
C ASN A 72 2.79 -5.56 -2.61
N ALA A 73 2.81 -4.31 -3.09
CA ALA A 73 1.62 -3.56 -3.49
C ALA A 73 1.75 -3.01 -4.92
N CYS A 74 2.59 -3.61 -5.76
CA CYS A 74 2.77 -3.19 -7.14
C CYS A 74 2.01 -4.07 -8.14
N ARG A 75 2.53 -5.24 -8.49
CA ARG A 75 1.91 -6.24 -9.37
C ARG A 75 2.23 -7.64 -8.83
N GLY A 76 1.28 -8.56 -8.94
CA GLY A 76 1.41 -9.88 -8.35
C GLY A 76 2.50 -10.72 -9.01
N GLU A 77 2.57 -10.67 -10.35
CA GLU A 77 3.51 -11.43 -11.19
C GLU A 77 4.97 -10.97 -11.05
N VAL A 78 5.23 -9.95 -10.24
CA VAL A 78 6.60 -9.55 -9.87
C VAL A 78 7.22 -10.54 -8.88
N VAL A 79 6.38 -11.28 -8.14
CA VAL A 79 6.81 -12.31 -7.20
C VAL A 79 6.45 -13.67 -7.78
N ASP A 80 7.36 -14.63 -7.70
CA ASP A 80 7.01 -16.04 -7.95
C ASP A 80 6.11 -16.54 -6.81
N GLU A 81 4.80 -16.60 -7.07
CA GLU A 81 3.79 -16.96 -6.07
C GLU A 81 4.00 -18.37 -5.49
N ALA A 82 4.43 -19.32 -6.32
CA ALA A 82 4.67 -20.69 -5.89
C ALA A 82 5.89 -20.75 -4.97
N ALA A 83 6.97 -20.04 -5.32
CA ALA A 83 8.15 -19.91 -4.48
C ALA A 83 7.84 -19.21 -3.16
N LEU A 84 6.98 -18.18 -3.16
CA LEU A 84 6.54 -17.47 -1.96
C LEU A 84 5.82 -18.42 -1.00
N ILE A 85 4.84 -19.18 -1.51
CA ILE A 85 4.10 -20.17 -0.69
C ILE A 85 5.05 -21.21 -0.10
N ALA A 86 5.98 -21.71 -0.91
CA ALA A 86 6.98 -22.67 -0.45
C ALA A 86 7.86 -22.09 0.67
N ARG A 87 8.34 -20.84 0.51
CA ARG A 87 9.15 -20.15 1.51
C ARG A 87 8.39 -19.89 2.81
N LEU A 88 7.12 -19.47 2.72
CA LEU A 88 6.27 -19.20 3.87
C LEU A 88 5.85 -20.46 4.64
N SER A 89 5.93 -21.63 4.01
CA SER A 89 5.64 -22.92 4.64
C SER A 89 6.85 -23.53 5.37
N GLN A 90 8.02 -22.90 5.29
CA GLN A 90 9.24 -23.33 5.97
C GLN A 90 9.39 -22.67 7.34
N GLU A 91 10.35 -23.14 8.14
CA GLU A 91 10.71 -22.48 9.39
C GLU A 91 11.30 -21.08 9.15
N ASN A 92 11.13 -20.21 10.15
CA ASN A 92 11.60 -18.82 10.12
C ASN A 92 11.23 -18.04 8.84
N PRO A 93 9.97 -18.05 8.38
CA PRO A 93 9.56 -17.33 7.19
C PRO A 93 9.51 -15.82 7.45
N PRO A 94 9.77 -14.97 6.42
CA PRO A 94 9.58 -13.54 6.56
C PRO A 94 8.12 -13.17 6.85
N ILE A 95 7.91 -11.99 7.42
CA ILE A 95 6.58 -11.40 7.57
C ILE A 95 6.19 -10.84 6.20
N VAL A 96 4.99 -11.17 5.70
CA VAL A 96 4.57 -10.76 4.35
C VAL A 96 3.26 -9.97 4.37
N ALA A 97 3.24 -8.85 3.65
CA ALA A 97 2.05 -8.07 3.36
C ALA A 97 1.82 -7.97 1.84
N LEU A 98 0.66 -8.42 1.35
CA LEU A 98 0.31 -8.40 -0.08
C LEU A 98 -0.94 -7.56 -0.32
N ASP A 99 -0.88 -6.64 -1.28
CA ASP A 99 -2.07 -6.02 -1.87
C ASP A 99 -2.37 -6.62 -3.27
N VAL A 100 -1.43 -7.35 -3.85
CA VAL A 100 -1.54 -7.86 -5.23
C VAL A 100 -1.18 -9.33 -5.36
N PHE A 101 -1.77 -10.03 -6.33
CA PHE A 101 -1.64 -11.48 -6.55
C PHE A 101 -1.46 -11.82 -8.04
N ALA A 102 -0.76 -12.91 -8.36
CA ALA A 102 -0.31 -13.17 -9.73
C ALA A 102 -1.45 -13.49 -10.71
N ASN A 103 -2.55 -14.06 -10.22
CA ASN A 103 -3.69 -14.50 -11.04
C ASN A 103 -4.98 -13.74 -10.69
N GLU A 104 -4.90 -12.46 -10.35
CA GLU A 104 -6.09 -11.66 -10.04
C GLU A 104 -7.13 -11.69 -11.19
N PRO A 105 -8.43 -11.81 -10.87
CA PRO A 105 -9.03 -11.88 -9.53
C PRO A 105 -9.10 -13.31 -8.94
N ASN A 106 -8.62 -14.33 -9.65
CA ASN A 106 -8.56 -15.74 -9.22
C ASN A 106 -7.30 -16.01 -8.36
N ILE A 107 -7.23 -15.36 -7.21
CA ILE A 107 -6.06 -15.42 -6.32
C ILE A 107 -5.88 -16.80 -5.68
N ASN A 108 -4.65 -17.13 -5.27
CA ASN A 108 -4.41 -18.29 -4.43
C ASN A 108 -4.78 -18.02 -2.97
N ARG A 109 -5.88 -18.62 -2.53
CA ARG A 109 -6.41 -18.44 -1.16
C ARG A 109 -5.47 -18.94 -0.06
N GLY A 110 -4.52 -19.83 -0.38
CA GLY A 110 -3.51 -20.29 0.58
C GLY A 110 -2.67 -19.14 1.15
N LEU A 111 -2.45 -18.08 0.35
CA LEU A 111 -1.71 -16.90 0.79
C LEU A 111 -2.40 -16.11 1.90
N LEU A 112 -3.73 -16.20 2.02
CA LEU A 112 -4.47 -15.53 3.09
C LEU A 112 -3.95 -16.07 4.43
N ALA A 113 -3.86 -17.39 4.60
CA ALA A 113 -3.39 -17.98 5.86
C ALA A 113 -1.89 -17.75 6.14
N LEU A 114 -1.08 -17.56 5.09
CA LEU A 114 0.37 -17.47 5.20
C LEU A 114 0.89 -16.03 5.39
N CYS A 115 0.16 -15.03 4.91
CA CYS A 115 0.58 -13.63 4.96
C CYS A 115 0.02 -12.93 6.21
N TRP A 116 0.82 -12.02 6.78
CA TRP A 116 0.43 -11.20 7.92
C TRP A 116 -0.68 -10.21 7.55
N GLN A 117 -0.63 -9.64 6.35
CA GLN A 117 -1.68 -8.79 5.81
C GLN A 117 -1.93 -9.09 4.34
N VAL A 118 -3.20 -9.14 3.95
CA VAL A 118 -3.64 -9.31 2.56
C VAL A 118 -4.75 -8.32 2.26
N THR A 119 -4.71 -7.66 1.10
CA THR A 119 -5.74 -6.72 0.67
C THR A 119 -6.05 -6.88 -0.82
N PRO A 120 -7.28 -6.61 -1.28
CA PRO A 120 -7.71 -6.99 -2.62
C PRO A 120 -7.35 -5.93 -3.68
N HIS A 121 -6.08 -5.58 -3.82
CA HIS A 121 -5.58 -4.60 -4.79
C HIS A 121 -6.26 -3.23 -4.65
N ILE A 122 -6.18 -2.71 -3.42
CA ILE A 122 -6.78 -1.46 -2.96
C ILE A 122 -5.78 -0.47 -2.35
N ALA A 123 -4.47 -0.73 -2.36
CA ALA A 123 -3.48 0.19 -1.79
C ALA A 123 -3.58 1.60 -2.39
N GLY A 124 -3.96 1.74 -3.67
CA GLY A 124 -4.20 3.02 -4.34
C GLY A 124 -5.61 3.61 -4.23
N HIS A 125 -6.56 2.98 -3.53
CA HIS A 125 -8.00 3.33 -3.59
C HIS A 125 -8.45 4.48 -2.66
N SER A 126 -7.65 5.52 -2.46
CA SER A 126 -8.13 6.75 -1.80
C SER A 126 -9.12 7.52 -2.67
N VAL A 127 -10.01 8.29 -2.04
CA VAL A 127 -10.89 9.22 -2.77
C VAL A 127 -10.05 10.30 -3.47
N GLU A 128 -9.03 10.83 -2.79
CA GLU A 128 -8.06 11.76 -3.36
C GLU A 128 -7.39 11.18 -4.60
N GLY A 129 -6.90 9.94 -4.53
CA GLY A 129 -6.24 9.27 -5.66
C GLY A 129 -7.17 9.14 -6.88
N LYS A 130 -8.43 8.74 -6.66
CA LYS A 130 -9.44 8.63 -7.73
C LYS A 130 -9.72 9.98 -8.39
N VAL A 131 -9.94 11.03 -7.59
CA VAL A 131 -10.27 12.36 -8.15
C VAL A 131 -9.04 13.05 -8.75
N ARG A 132 -7.83 12.80 -8.20
CA ARG A 132 -6.55 13.29 -8.74
C ARG A 132 -6.32 12.80 -10.17
N GLY A 133 -6.69 11.56 -10.49
CA GLY A 133 -6.66 11.06 -11.87
C GLY A 133 -7.49 11.92 -12.83
N THR A 134 -8.73 12.24 -12.45
CA THR A 134 -9.60 13.15 -13.22
C THR A 134 -9.02 14.56 -13.32
N GLN A 135 -8.48 15.09 -12.22
CA GLN A 135 -7.88 16.42 -12.20
C GLN A 135 -6.69 16.52 -13.16
N ILE A 136 -5.78 15.54 -13.19
CA ILE A 136 -4.63 15.54 -14.11
C ILE A 136 -5.11 15.61 -15.56
N ILE A 137 -6.11 14.80 -15.94
CA ILE A 137 -6.68 14.82 -17.29
C ILE A 137 -7.32 16.19 -17.59
N TYR A 138 -8.09 16.74 -16.64
CA TYR A 138 -8.70 18.06 -16.78
C TYR A 138 -7.65 19.17 -17.00
N GLU A 139 -6.57 19.17 -16.23
CA GLU A 139 -5.47 20.14 -16.34
C GLU A 139 -4.78 20.03 -17.71
N GLN A 140 -4.53 18.83 -18.21
CA GLN A 140 -3.96 18.61 -19.55
C GLN A 140 -4.90 19.10 -20.66
N ILE A 141 -6.20 18.83 -20.54
CA ILE A 141 -7.21 19.35 -21.49
C ILE A 141 -7.24 20.88 -21.47
N CYS A 142 -7.22 21.50 -20.28
CA CYS A 142 -7.14 22.95 -20.12
C CYS A 142 -5.90 23.52 -20.81
N ALA A 143 -4.73 22.90 -20.60
CA ALA A 143 -3.47 23.32 -21.22
C ALA A 143 -3.54 23.25 -22.76
N ILE A 144 -4.02 22.13 -23.32
CA ILE A 144 -4.18 21.96 -24.77
C ILE A 144 -5.19 22.96 -25.35
N ALA A 145 -6.27 23.23 -24.62
CA ALA A 145 -7.32 24.16 -25.06
C ALA A 145 -6.98 25.65 -24.82
N GLY A 146 -5.83 25.96 -24.21
CA GLY A 146 -5.47 27.33 -23.83
C GLY A 146 -6.41 27.96 -22.79
N LYS A 147 -7.05 27.14 -21.96
CA LYS A 147 -7.99 27.60 -20.92
C LYS A 147 -7.35 27.52 -19.53
N PRO A 148 -7.64 28.48 -18.63
CA PRO A 148 -7.16 28.38 -17.26
C PRO A 148 -7.84 27.22 -16.51
N VAL A 149 -7.10 26.63 -15.58
CA VAL A 149 -7.63 25.67 -14.60
C VAL A 149 -8.50 26.43 -13.60
N GLN A 150 -9.78 26.05 -13.49
CA GLN A 150 -10.75 26.73 -12.62
C GLN A 150 -11.19 25.90 -11.41
N LYS A 151 -10.91 24.59 -11.41
CA LYS A 151 -11.27 23.66 -10.34
C LYS A 151 -10.06 22.83 -9.91
N LYS A 152 -9.99 22.52 -8.64
CA LYS A 152 -8.98 21.67 -7.98
C LYS A 152 -9.67 20.59 -7.15
N LEU A 153 -8.89 19.62 -6.69
CA LEU A 153 -9.32 18.52 -5.82
C LEU A 153 -10.21 18.99 -4.67
N ASN A 154 -9.74 19.99 -3.93
CA ASN A 154 -10.42 20.50 -2.74
C ASN A 154 -11.75 21.20 -3.04
N ASP A 155 -12.02 21.54 -4.30
CA ASP A 155 -13.32 22.13 -4.70
C ASP A 155 -14.39 21.06 -4.89
N VAL A 156 -14.00 19.78 -4.95
CA VAL A 156 -14.90 18.64 -5.26
C VAL A 156 -15.01 17.68 -4.08
N LEU A 157 -13.95 17.56 -3.28
CA LEU A 157 -13.96 16.67 -2.12
C LEU A 157 -14.61 17.31 -0.90
N GLU A 158 -15.27 16.47 -0.10
CA GLU A 158 -15.75 16.86 1.22
C GLU A 158 -14.59 17.30 2.11
N VAL A 159 -14.71 18.50 2.67
CA VAL A 159 -13.79 19.05 3.65
C VAL A 159 -14.09 18.43 5.00
N LEU A 160 -13.10 17.75 5.57
CA LEU A 160 -13.22 17.15 6.90
C LEU A 160 -13.12 18.23 7.98
N ALA A 161 -13.86 18.05 9.07
CA ALA A 161 -13.69 18.88 10.25
C ALA A 161 -12.25 18.73 10.81
N PRO A 162 -11.62 19.82 11.31
CA PRO A 162 -10.32 19.71 11.93
C PRO A 162 -10.31 18.71 13.09
N THR A 163 -9.29 17.86 13.12
CA THR A 163 -9.16 16.76 14.08
C THR A 163 -8.18 17.14 15.19
N ARG A 164 -8.61 17.06 16.44
CA ARG A 164 -7.70 17.28 17.58
C ARG A 164 -6.82 16.06 17.78
N VAL A 165 -5.52 16.28 17.90
CA VAL A 165 -4.54 15.22 18.19
C VAL A 165 -3.97 15.40 19.58
N ALA A 166 -3.82 14.29 20.29
CA ALA A 166 -3.01 14.23 21.50
C ALA A 166 -1.57 13.91 21.11
N LEU A 167 -0.61 14.49 21.82
CA LEU A 167 0.82 14.24 21.65
C LEU A 167 1.38 13.76 22.97
N THR A 168 2.16 12.68 22.95
CA THR A 168 2.88 12.18 24.13
C THR A 168 3.84 13.22 24.70
N ASN A 169 4.54 13.96 23.82
CA ASN A 169 5.39 15.10 24.18
C ASN A 169 5.31 16.19 23.11
N LYS A 170 4.57 17.26 23.39
CA LYS A 170 4.38 18.39 22.48
C LYS A 170 5.64 19.26 22.30
N ASP A 171 6.59 19.18 23.22
CA ASP A 171 7.79 20.02 23.25
C ASP A 171 9.01 19.32 22.60
N ALA A 172 8.86 18.05 22.20
CA ALA A 172 9.90 17.30 21.48
C ALA A 172 10.12 17.82 20.05
N ASP A 173 11.29 17.52 19.46
CA ASP A 173 11.61 17.93 18.09
C ASP A 173 10.91 17.07 17.01
N SER A 174 10.46 15.88 17.37
CA SER A 174 9.74 14.96 16.47
C SER A 174 8.72 14.13 17.24
N LEU A 175 7.72 13.63 16.51
CA LEU A 175 6.72 12.68 16.99
C LEU A 175 7.37 11.37 17.44
N THR A 176 6.81 10.76 18.48
CA THR A 176 7.18 9.41 18.89
C THR A 176 6.55 8.37 17.97
N THR A 177 7.04 7.13 18.01
CA THR A 177 6.41 6.00 17.31
C THR A 177 4.96 5.79 17.74
N GLU A 178 4.63 6.06 19.01
CA GLU A 178 3.26 5.96 19.52
C GLU A 178 2.36 7.02 18.87
N ASP A 179 2.79 8.28 18.84
CA ASP A 179 2.04 9.36 18.19
C ASP A 179 1.83 9.08 16.69
N LEU A 180 2.89 8.65 16.00
CA LEU A 180 2.83 8.29 14.58
C LEU A 180 1.86 7.14 14.34
N THR A 181 1.92 6.09 15.16
CA THR A 181 1.06 4.92 15.03
C THR A 181 -0.40 5.30 15.25
N ALA A 182 -0.70 6.04 16.32
CA ALA A 182 -2.05 6.50 16.61
C ALA A 182 -2.61 7.38 15.48
N LEU A 183 -1.80 8.32 14.98
CA LEU A 183 -2.19 9.22 13.91
C LEU A 183 -2.46 8.47 12.59
N PHE A 184 -1.52 7.63 12.14
CA PHE A 184 -1.70 6.89 10.88
C PHE A 184 -2.88 5.92 10.95
N LEU A 185 -3.06 5.21 12.08
CA LEU A 185 -4.21 4.31 12.24
C LEU A 185 -5.55 5.07 12.32
N SER A 186 -5.55 6.31 12.81
CA SER A 186 -6.76 7.16 12.77
C SER A 186 -7.15 7.59 11.36
N VAL A 187 -6.18 7.69 10.44
CA VAL A 187 -6.41 8.00 9.02
C VAL A 187 -6.80 6.73 8.25
N TYR A 188 -6.02 5.66 8.44
CA TYR A 188 -6.20 4.41 7.74
C TYR A 188 -5.59 3.23 8.50
N ASP A 189 -6.45 2.36 9.01
CA ASP A 189 -6.07 1.03 9.47
C ASP A 189 -6.32 -0.01 8.37
N VAL A 190 -5.23 -0.56 7.84
CA VAL A 190 -5.22 -1.62 6.82
C VAL A 190 -5.80 -2.94 7.32
N LYS A 191 -5.77 -3.19 8.65
CA LYS A 191 -6.33 -4.42 9.24
C LYS A 191 -7.82 -4.56 9.00
N ILE A 192 -8.53 -3.43 8.84
CA ILE A 192 -9.96 -3.43 8.50
C ILE A 192 -10.15 -4.05 7.11
N ASP A 193 -9.31 -3.68 6.15
CA ASP A 193 -9.43 -4.16 4.77
C ASP A 193 -8.96 -5.62 4.66
N ASP A 194 -7.92 -6.00 5.42
CA ASP A 194 -7.46 -7.39 5.56
C ASP A 194 -8.54 -8.29 6.18
N ALA A 195 -9.13 -7.89 7.30
CA ALA A 195 -10.24 -8.62 7.92
C ALA A 195 -11.44 -8.74 6.96
N THR A 196 -11.80 -7.65 6.28
CA THR A 196 -12.90 -7.68 5.28
C THR A 196 -12.61 -8.66 4.15
N MET A 197 -11.38 -8.69 3.64
CA MET A 197 -10.98 -9.63 2.60
C MET A 197 -11.02 -11.07 3.10
N ARG A 198 -10.47 -11.34 4.30
CA ARG A 198 -10.47 -12.67 4.91
C ARG A 198 -11.89 -13.16 5.15
N ASP A 199 -12.77 -12.32 5.69
CA ASP A 199 -14.16 -12.68 5.96
C ASP A 199 -14.91 -12.99 4.66
N ALA A 200 -14.74 -12.16 3.63
CA ALA A 200 -15.39 -12.37 2.34
C ALA A 200 -14.88 -13.59 1.58
N LEU A 201 -13.59 -13.91 1.72
CA LEU A 201 -12.92 -14.98 0.98
C LEU A 201 -12.64 -16.22 1.84
N SER A 202 -13.07 -16.25 3.10
CA SER A 202 -13.06 -17.45 3.95
C SER A 202 -14.10 -18.43 3.42
N PRO A 203 -13.83 -19.75 3.42
CA PRO A 203 -14.85 -20.70 3.02
C PRO A 203 -15.92 -20.71 4.12
N LEU A 204 -17.10 -20.17 3.82
CA LEU A 204 -18.34 -20.61 4.45
C LEU A 204 -18.59 -22.06 4.01
N SER A 205 -17.82 -22.99 4.56
CA SER A 205 -18.24 -24.39 4.65
C SER A 205 -19.42 -24.45 5.62
N THR A 206 -20.63 -24.09 5.19
CA THR A 206 -21.94 -24.55 5.73
C THR A 206 -23.10 -23.65 5.23
N LEU A 207 -23.36 -23.61 3.92
CA LEU A 207 -24.72 -23.34 3.40
C LEU A 207 -24.92 -24.09 2.08
N SER A 208 -24.88 -25.42 2.14
CA SER A 208 -25.73 -26.36 1.37
C SER A 208 -25.22 -27.79 1.54
N ASN A 209 -25.68 -28.45 2.60
CA ASN A 209 -25.84 -29.92 2.58
C ASN A 209 -27.08 -30.34 1.75
N ASP A 210 -27.60 -29.43 0.92
CA ASP A 210 -28.67 -29.67 -0.03
C ASP A 210 -28.27 -29.07 -1.39
N THR A 211 -27.54 -29.83 -2.18
CA THR A 211 -27.73 -29.90 -3.63
C THR A 211 -26.99 -31.12 -4.14
N ARG A 212 -27.77 -32.16 -4.40
CA ARG A 212 -27.36 -33.29 -5.24
C ARG A 212 -27.07 -32.71 -6.63
N GLY A 213 -25.81 -32.80 -7.06
CA GLY A 213 -25.40 -32.56 -8.45
C GLY A 213 -25.25 -31.10 -8.85
N ALA A 214 -24.08 -30.51 -8.57
CA ALA A 214 -23.58 -29.36 -9.32
C ALA A 214 -22.05 -29.45 -9.44
N THR A 215 -21.58 -29.56 -10.67
CA THR A 215 -20.17 -29.52 -11.10
C THR A 215 -19.66 -28.08 -11.15
N ASP A 216 -19.96 -27.27 -10.13
CA ASP A 216 -19.67 -25.84 -10.18
C ASP A 216 -18.24 -25.59 -9.69
N ASP A 217 -17.36 -25.24 -10.63
CA ASP A 217 -16.03 -24.71 -10.36
C ASP A 217 -16.16 -23.51 -9.39
N PRO A 218 -15.49 -23.51 -8.22
CA PRO A 218 -15.56 -22.39 -7.27
C PRO A 218 -14.80 -21.14 -7.75
N ALA A 219 -13.98 -21.21 -8.81
CA ALA A 219 -13.15 -20.11 -9.28
C ALA A 219 -13.96 -18.86 -9.71
N PRO A 220 -15.06 -18.94 -10.48
CA PRO A 220 -15.87 -17.77 -10.85
C PRO A 220 -16.48 -17.06 -9.65
N ALA A 221 -16.83 -17.79 -8.58
CA ALA A 221 -17.38 -17.20 -7.35
C ALA A 221 -16.30 -16.42 -6.57
N LEU A 222 -15.10 -16.98 -6.44
CA LEU A 222 -13.96 -16.32 -5.80
C LEU A 222 -13.56 -15.03 -6.53
N ALA A 223 -13.38 -15.10 -7.85
CA ALA A 223 -13.07 -13.94 -8.69
C ALA A 223 -14.12 -12.82 -8.56
N SER A 224 -15.39 -13.20 -8.50
CA SER A 224 -16.50 -12.28 -8.32
C SER A 224 -16.44 -11.58 -6.95
N GLN A 225 -16.19 -12.33 -5.87
CA GLN A 225 -16.06 -11.77 -4.52
C GLN A 225 -14.86 -10.82 -4.40
N PHE A 226 -13.68 -11.22 -4.89
CA PHE A 226 -12.49 -10.36 -4.92
C PHE A 226 -12.76 -9.04 -5.67
N SER A 227 -13.40 -9.14 -6.83
CA SER A 227 -13.80 -7.95 -7.61
C SER A 227 -14.83 -7.08 -6.89
N THR A 228 -15.74 -7.70 -6.13
CA THR A 228 -16.80 -6.99 -5.38
C THR A 228 -16.20 -6.16 -4.25
N LEU A 229 -15.23 -6.69 -3.51
CA LEU A 229 -14.50 -5.95 -2.47
C LEU A 229 -13.91 -4.64 -2.98
N ARG A 230 -13.38 -4.65 -4.20
CA ARG A 230 -12.79 -3.47 -4.86
C ARG A 230 -13.84 -2.47 -5.31
N LYS A 231 -14.94 -2.97 -5.89
CA LYS A 231 -16.05 -2.14 -6.39
C LYS A 231 -16.80 -1.46 -5.26
N GLN A 232 -17.00 -2.16 -4.15
CA GLN A 232 -17.70 -1.68 -2.96
C GLN A 232 -16.73 -1.20 -1.87
N TYR A 233 -15.51 -0.82 -2.26
CA TYR A 233 -14.50 -0.37 -1.32
C TYR A 233 -14.98 0.86 -0.55
N ARG A 234 -14.77 0.83 0.77
CA ARG A 234 -15.15 1.92 1.67
C ARG A 234 -14.46 3.22 1.29
N VAL A 235 -15.04 4.34 1.73
CA VAL A 235 -14.39 5.64 1.60
C VAL A 235 -13.12 5.66 2.47
N ARG A 236 -11.97 5.86 1.83
CA ARG A 236 -10.68 6.06 2.46
C ARG A 236 -10.11 7.41 2.05
N ARG A 237 -9.60 8.17 3.01
CA ARG A 237 -8.97 9.48 2.82
C ARG A 237 -7.44 9.37 2.93
N GLU A 238 -6.71 10.35 2.40
CA GLU A 238 -5.26 10.51 2.58
C GLU A 238 -4.94 11.44 3.76
N CYS A 239 -3.70 11.43 4.26
CA CYS A 239 -3.25 12.37 5.31
C CYS A 239 -3.52 13.85 4.94
N SER A 240 -3.42 14.17 3.64
CA SER A 240 -3.71 15.50 3.09
C SER A 240 -5.16 15.96 3.21
N ALA A 241 -6.09 15.06 3.53
CA ALA A 241 -7.48 15.41 3.82
C ALA A 241 -7.65 16.02 5.22
N TYR A 242 -6.70 15.79 6.12
CA TYR A 242 -6.85 16.10 7.54
C TYR A 242 -6.14 17.40 7.88
N THR A 243 -6.90 18.29 8.52
CA THR A 243 -6.36 19.46 9.22
C THR A 243 -6.29 19.14 10.71
N LEU A 244 -5.11 19.23 11.31
CA LEU A 244 -4.87 18.85 12.69
C LEU A 244 -4.91 20.07 13.62
N ILE A 245 -5.63 19.95 14.73
CA ILE A 245 -5.56 20.88 15.86
C ILE A 245 -4.57 20.31 16.86
N LEU A 246 -3.44 20.98 17.03
CA LEU A 246 -2.36 20.56 17.92
C LEU A 246 -2.54 21.16 19.33
N PRO A 247 -1.95 20.55 20.37
CA PRO A 247 -1.82 21.19 21.68
C PRO A 247 -1.16 22.57 21.60
N GLU A 248 -1.53 23.47 22.50
CA GLU A 248 -0.93 24.81 22.55
C GLU A 248 0.58 24.71 22.85
N GLY A 249 1.37 25.49 22.13
CA GLY A 249 2.82 25.50 22.27
C GLY A 249 3.52 24.26 21.68
N THR A 250 2.87 23.44 20.84
CA THR A 250 3.57 22.38 20.11
C THR A 250 4.77 22.92 19.33
N SER A 251 5.90 22.21 19.43
CA SER A 251 7.17 22.56 18.82
C SER A 251 7.07 22.74 17.29
N ASN A 252 7.98 23.53 16.74
CA ASN A 252 8.07 23.70 15.28
C ASN A 252 8.54 22.43 14.57
N GLY A 253 9.37 21.60 15.23
CA GLY A 253 9.85 20.34 14.67
C GLY A 253 8.70 19.37 14.39
N ILE A 254 7.79 19.18 15.37
CA ILE A 254 6.59 18.35 15.20
C ILE A 254 5.68 18.92 14.09
N LYS A 255 5.48 20.25 14.06
CA LYS A 255 4.66 20.89 13.02
C LYS A 255 5.22 20.63 11.62
N GLN A 256 6.53 20.83 11.44
CA GLN A 256 7.20 20.58 10.16
C GLN A 256 7.13 19.11 9.77
N GLN A 257 7.31 18.20 10.73
CA GLN A 257 7.20 16.76 10.49
C GLN A 257 5.80 16.38 10.02
N LEU A 258 4.75 16.84 10.71
CA LEU A 258 3.36 16.59 10.32
C LEU A 258 3.04 17.11 8.91
N MET A 259 3.51 18.31 8.57
CA MET A 259 3.36 18.87 7.23
C MET A 259 4.11 18.04 6.17
N ALA A 260 5.32 17.56 6.49
CA ALA A 260 6.09 16.70 5.60
C ALA A 260 5.44 15.32 5.39
N LEU A 261 4.69 14.83 6.37
CA LEU A 261 3.84 13.62 6.26
C LEU A 261 2.54 13.88 5.49
N GLY A 262 2.25 15.13 5.14
CA GLY A 262 1.15 15.53 4.27
C GLY A 262 -0.06 16.11 5.01
N PHE A 263 -0.03 16.27 6.33
CA PHE A 263 -1.12 16.88 7.09
C PHE A 263 -1.16 18.40 6.95
N ALA A 264 -2.36 18.99 7.02
CA ALA A 264 -2.52 20.42 7.27
C ALA A 264 -2.59 20.69 8.78
N ILE A 265 -2.19 21.89 9.22
CA ILE A 265 -2.24 22.30 10.63
C ILE A 265 -3.20 23.48 10.75
N HIS A 266 -4.13 23.39 11.71
CA HIS A 266 -5.03 24.49 12.06
C HIS A 266 -4.23 25.56 12.79
N GLN A 267 -4.32 26.81 12.32
CA GLN A 267 -3.70 27.97 12.95
C GLN A 267 -4.48 28.46 14.16
#